data_AF-A0A349NEJ7-F1
#
_entry.id   AF-A0A349NEJ7-F1
#
_cell.length_a   1.000
_cell.length_b   1.000
_cell.length_c   1.000
_cell.angle_alpha   90.00
_cell.angle_beta   90.00
_cell.angle_gamma   90.00
#
_symmetry.space_group_name_H-M   'P 1'
#
loop_
_entity.id
_entity.type
_entity.pdbx_description
1 polymer ?
#
loop_
_entity_poly.entity_id
_entity_poly.type
_entity_poly.pdbx_seq_one_letter_code
_entity_poly.pdbx_strand_id
1 'polypeptide(L)'
;MKRLLLMMIAMLSMTLTFAESENTEVTTSAYNVNFNYRKVADALDLSSDQMETMQDVSKTFKAEMMNAESASKEDRTDMIAQAIRNNLQYMSYILTPEQFSKYTILFNKTMKNRGLEK
;
A
#
# COMPACT_ATOMS: atom_id res chain seq x y z
N MET A 1 17.82 -26.38 4.12
CA MET A 1 16.59 -26.18 4.91
C MET A 1 16.94 -25.58 6.26
N LYS A 2 16.52 -24.35 6.54
CA LYS A 2 16.59 -23.74 7.88
C LYS A 2 15.25 -23.07 8.17
N ARG A 3 14.64 -23.51 9.26
CA ARG A 3 13.30 -23.15 9.72
C ARG A 3 13.31 -21.69 10.17
N LEU A 4 12.46 -20.85 9.59
CA LEU A 4 12.16 -19.52 10.10
C LEU A 4 10.67 -19.49 10.45
N LEU A 5 10.42 -19.25 11.73
CA LEU A 5 9.11 -19.23 12.37
C LEU A 5 8.13 -18.35 11.60
N LEU A 6 7.01 -18.94 11.21
CA LEU A 6 5.78 -18.27 10.82
C LEU A 6 5.20 -17.58 12.08
N MET A 7 5.67 -16.38 12.39
CA MET A 7 5.09 -15.56 13.47
C MET A 7 3.75 -15.00 12.99
N MET A 8 2.71 -15.28 13.77
CA MET A 8 1.31 -14.96 13.51
C MET A 8 1.11 -13.49 13.12
N ILE A 9 0.52 -13.28 11.94
CA ILE A 9 -0.16 -12.01 11.64
C ILE A 9 -1.43 -12.03 12.49
N ALA A 10 -1.46 -11.23 13.55
CA ALA A 10 -2.70 -10.94 14.23
C ALA A 10 -3.65 -10.29 13.21
N MET A 11 -4.61 -11.08 12.72
CA MET A 11 -5.72 -10.60 11.91
C MET A 11 -6.56 -9.72 12.83
N LEU A 12 -6.33 -8.41 12.77
CA LEU A 12 -7.29 -7.44 13.25
C LEU A 12 -8.56 -7.65 12.42
N SER A 13 -9.58 -8.12 13.11
CA SER A 13 -10.86 -8.61 12.60
C SER A 13 -11.54 -7.61 11.68
N MET A 14 -11.85 -8.05 10.47
CA MET A 14 -12.77 -7.35 9.57
C MET A 14 -14.20 -7.51 10.10
N THR A 15 -14.88 -6.40 10.34
CA THR A 15 -16.35 -6.35 10.37
C THR A 15 -16.81 -5.62 9.11
N LEU A 16 -17.38 -6.35 8.15
CA LEU A 16 -18.11 -5.79 7.01
C LEU A 16 -19.60 -5.85 7.34
N THR A 17 -20.21 -4.70 7.65
CA THR A 17 -21.67 -4.53 7.59
C THR A 17 -21.98 -3.54 6.49
N PHE A 18 -22.67 -3.99 5.44
CA PHE A 18 -23.20 -3.13 4.40
C PHE A 18 -24.53 -2.56 4.90
N ALA A 19 -24.48 -1.31 5.36
CA ALA A 19 -25.64 -0.44 5.48
C ALA A 19 -25.21 0.95 5.03
N GLU A 20 -25.97 1.51 4.11
CA GLU A 20 -25.81 2.82 3.50
C GLU A 20 -25.99 3.94 4.53
N SER A 21 -24.97 4.15 5.36
CA SER A 21 -24.86 5.32 6.23
C SER A 21 -23.39 5.69 6.32
N GLU A 22 -23.10 6.95 5.98
CA GLU A 22 -21.78 7.53 5.83
C GLU A 22 -20.86 7.21 7.02
N ASN A 23 -19.98 6.22 6.82
CA ASN A 23 -18.94 5.84 7.76
C ASN A 23 -17.70 6.71 7.51
N THR A 24 -17.73 7.95 8.01
CA THR A 24 -16.56 8.85 8.02
C THR A 24 -15.40 8.29 8.86
N GLU A 25 -15.66 7.38 9.80
CA GLU A 25 -14.64 6.78 10.67
C GLU A 25 -13.95 5.52 10.11
N VAL A 26 -14.59 4.77 9.20
CA VAL A 26 -13.97 3.59 8.57
C VAL A 26 -13.06 4.01 7.40
N THR A 27 -13.43 5.09 6.70
CA THR A 27 -12.66 5.65 5.57
C THR A 27 -11.26 6.13 5.96
N THR A 28 -11.12 6.76 7.12
CA THR A 28 -9.84 7.34 7.60
C THR A 28 -8.72 6.30 7.78
N SER A 29 -9.07 5.04 8.06
CA SER A 29 -8.08 3.97 8.27
C SER A 29 -7.55 3.32 6.98
N ALA A 30 -8.33 3.37 5.89
CA ALA A 30 -7.96 2.71 4.64
C ALA A 30 -6.93 3.51 3.85
N TYR A 31 -7.04 4.85 3.85
CA TYR A 31 -6.19 5.75 3.06
C TYR A 31 -4.83 6.06 3.72
N ASN A 32 -4.72 5.88 5.04
CA ASN A 32 -3.43 5.98 5.74
C ASN A 32 -2.59 4.72 5.53
N VAL A 33 -2.00 4.60 4.34
CA VAL A 33 -1.12 3.49 3.98
C VAL A 33 0.27 3.74 4.56
N ASN A 34 0.52 3.17 5.74
CA ASN A 34 1.84 3.16 6.36
C ASN A 34 2.51 1.80 6.15
N PHE A 35 3.60 1.78 5.38
CA PHE A 35 4.40 0.58 5.16
C PHE A 35 5.48 0.46 6.23
N ASN A 36 5.72 -0.75 6.74
CA ASN A 36 6.95 -1.02 7.45
C ASN A 36 8.09 -1.15 6.43
N TYR A 37 8.74 -0.03 6.11
CA TYR A 37 9.75 0.05 5.04
C TYR A 37 10.90 -0.92 5.25
N ARG A 38 11.31 -1.18 6.50
CA ARG A 38 12.35 -2.17 6.79
C ARG A 38 11.91 -3.58 6.40
N LYS A 39 10.67 -3.96 6.72
CA LYS A 39 10.13 -5.27 6.32
C LYS A 39 9.95 -5.40 4.81
N VAL A 40 9.57 -4.31 4.13
CA VAL A 40 9.50 -4.30 2.66
C VAL A 40 10.90 -4.43 2.06
N ALA A 41 11.88 -3.69 2.60
CA ALA A 41 13.27 -3.78 2.18
C ALA A 41 13.84 -5.19 2.36
N ASP A 42 13.60 -5.81 3.53
CA ASP A 42 14.02 -7.18 3.81
C ASP A 42 13.34 -8.20 2.89
N ALA A 43 12.04 -8.04 2.61
CA ALA A 43 11.28 -8.96 1.76
C ALA A 43 11.68 -8.88 0.28
N LEU A 44 12.19 -7.72 -0.15
CA LEU A 44 12.61 -7.48 -1.52
C LEU A 44 14.12 -7.58 -1.71
N ASP A 45 14.90 -7.72 -0.64
CA ASP A 45 16.37 -7.66 -0.69
C ASP A 45 16.85 -6.34 -1.33
N LEU A 46 16.38 -5.21 -0.79
CA LEU A 46 16.74 -3.88 -1.29
C LEU A 46 18.13 -3.47 -0.80
N SER A 47 18.88 -2.79 -1.66
CA SER A 47 20.04 -2.01 -1.20
C SER A 47 19.59 -0.83 -0.33
N SER A 48 20.52 -0.27 0.45
CA SER A 48 20.25 0.94 1.24
C SER A 48 19.75 2.09 0.37
N ASP A 49 20.35 2.31 -0.79
CA ASP A 49 19.97 3.37 -1.73
C ASP A 49 18.56 3.16 -2.31
N GLN A 50 18.21 1.90 -2.63
CA GLN A 50 16.86 1.54 -3.07
C GLN A 50 15.84 1.76 -1.95
N MET A 51 16.18 1.40 -0.71
CA MET A 51 15.33 1.59 0.45
C MET A 51 15.10 3.09 0.77
N GLU A 52 16.12 3.93 0.63
CA GLU A 52 16.00 5.38 0.81
C GLU A 52 15.09 5.98 -0.26
N THR A 53 15.34 5.67 -1.54
CA THR A 53 14.54 6.17 -2.65
C THR A 53 13.08 5.67 -2.58
N MET A 54 12.85 4.43 -2.13
CA MET A 54 11.52 3.88 -1.88
C MET A 54 10.76 4.65 -0.81
N GLN A 55 11.45 5.12 0.25
CA GLN A 55 10.81 5.95 1.29
C GLN A 55 10.35 7.28 0.73
N ASP A 56 11.12 7.89 -0.16
CA ASP A 56 10.74 9.15 -0.81
C ASP A 56 9.55 8.97 -1.75
N VAL A 57 9.55 7.94 -2.60
CA VAL A 57 8.37 7.60 -3.42
C VAL A 57 7.14 7.32 -2.56
N SER A 58 7.33 6.71 -1.39
CA SER A 58 6.24 6.41 -0.47
C SER A 58 5.65 7.67 0.19
N LYS A 59 6.43 8.73 0.38
CA LYS A 59 5.91 10.04 0.85
C LYS A 59 4.98 10.65 -0.19
N THR A 60 5.35 10.58 -1.47
CA THR A 60 4.50 11.03 -2.59
C THR A 60 3.20 10.24 -2.64
N PHE A 61 3.27 8.90 -2.61
CA PHE A 61 2.08 8.06 -2.60
C PHE A 61 1.16 8.37 -1.42
N LYS A 62 1.72 8.57 -0.21
CA LYS A 62 0.93 8.94 0.97
C LYS A 62 0.22 10.29 0.77
N ALA A 63 0.88 11.28 0.20
CA ALA A 63 0.26 12.58 -0.09
C ALA A 63 -0.88 12.45 -1.12
N GLU A 64 -0.68 11.67 -2.19
CA GLU A 64 -1.72 11.41 -3.18
C GLU A 64 -2.94 10.70 -2.57
N MET A 65 -2.72 9.73 -1.68
CA MET A 65 -3.79 9.03 -0.96
C MET A 65 -4.54 9.95 0.02
N MET A 66 -3.84 10.86 0.71
CA MET A 66 -4.47 11.88 1.58
C MET A 66 -5.30 12.88 0.78
N ASN A 67 -4.85 13.26 -0.42
CA ASN A 67 -5.62 14.10 -1.33
C ASN A 67 -6.88 13.37 -1.81
N ALA A 68 -6.78 12.08 -2.15
CA ALA A 68 -7.92 11.26 -2.55
C ALA A 68 -8.94 11.08 -1.42
N GLU A 69 -8.48 10.93 -0.18
CA GLU A 69 -9.34 10.87 1.00
C GLU A 69 -10.21 12.12 1.15
N SER A 70 -9.63 13.29 0.88
CA SER A 70 -10.32 14.59 0.98
C SER A 70 -11.25 14.88 -0.21
N ALA A 71 -11.21 14.05 -1.27
CA ALA A 71 -11.98 14.25 -2.48
C ALA A 71 -13.43 13.71 -2.37
N SER A 72 -14.27 14.15 -3.32
CA SER A 72 -15.63 13.65 -3.50
C SER A 72 -15.63 12.14 -3.74
N LYS A 73 -16.75 11.44 -3.47
CA LYS A 73 -16.83 9.99 -3.72
C LYS A 73 -16.62 9.62 -5.20
N GLU A 74 -17.05 10.50 -6.10
CA GLU A 74 -16.90 10.34 -7.55
C GLU A 74 -15.43 10.41 -7.96
N ASP A 75 -14.71 11.45 -7.52
CA ASP A 75 -13.30 11.67 -7.88
C ASP A 75 -12.34 10.73 -7.14
N ARG A 76 -12.70 10.32 -5.92
CA ARG A 76 -11.83 9.55 -5.02
C ARG A 76 -11.35 8.25 -5.64
N THR A 77 -12.22 7.54 -6.35
CA THR A 77 -11.86 6.24 -6.97
C THR A 77 -10.75 6.43 -8.01
N ASP A 78 -10.86 7.44 -8.85
CA ASP A 78 -9.89 7.74 -9.90
C ASP A 78 -8.56 8.25 -9.32
N MET A 79 -8.63 9.06 -8.26
CA MET A 79 -7.43 9.54 -7.55
C MET A 79 -6.66 8.39 -6.87
N ILE A 80 -7.35 7.43 -6.26
CA ILE A 80 -6.70 6.23 -5.69
C ILE A 80 -6.06 5.41 -6.81
N ALA A 81 -6.78 5.17 -7.90
CA ALA A 81 -6.25 4.42 -9.02
C ALA A 81 -5.02 5.11 -9.64
N GLN A 82 -5.03 6.45 -9.70
CA GLN A 82 -3.88 7.23 -10.16
C GLN A 82 -2.69 7.13 -9.20
N ALA A 83 -2.92 7.25 -7.88
CA ALA A 83 -1.88 7.11 -6.86
C ALA A 83 -1.21 5.73 -6.93
N ILE A 84 -2.02 4.66 -7.10
CA ILE A 84 -1.52 3.29 -7.28
C ILE A 84 -0.65 3.18 -8.54
N ARG A 85 -1.13 3.71 -9.69
CA ARG A 85 -0.35 3.70 -10.94
C ARG A 85 0.96 4.47 -10.81
N ASN A 86 0.93 5.66 -10.22
CA ASN A 86 2.12 6.50 -10.01
C ASN A 86 3.14 5.78 -9.13
N ASN A 87 2.69 5.19 -8.02
CA ASN A 87 3.56 4.45 -7.13
C ASN A 87 4.24 3.25 -7.83
N LEU A 88 3.47 2.44 -8.57
CA LEU A 88 4.02 1.33 -9.34
C LEU A 88 5.00 1.80 -10.41
N GLN A 89 4.68 2.88 -11.12
CA GLN A 89 5.58 3.48 -12.11
C GLN A 89 6.89 3.93 -11.46
N TYR A 90 6.85 4.68 -10.36
CA TYR A 90 8.05 5.16 -9.68
C TYR A 90 8.90 4.02 -9.11
N MET A 91 8.28 2.98 -8.55
CA MET A 91 9.00 1.81 -8.08
C MET A 91 9.68 1.03 -9.21
N SER A 92 9.11 1.04 -10.42
CA SER A 92 9.74 0.37 -11.58
C SER A 92 11.07 1.00 -12.01
N TYR A 93 11.32 2.27 -11.64
CA TYR A 93 12.61 2.94 -11.91
C TYR A 93 13.68 2.64 -10.85
N ILE A 94 13.27 2.17 -9.67
CA ILE A 94 14.15 1.96 -8.51
C ILE A 94 14.52 0.49 -8.36
N LEU A 95 13.55 -0.39 -8.64
CA LEU A 95 13.64 -1.82 -8.38
C LEU A 95 14.14 -2.57 -9.61
N THR A 96 14.90 -3.64 -9.37
CA THR A 96 15.17 -4.62 -10.42
C THR A 96 13.88 -5.32 -10.85
N PRO A 97 13.83 -5.97 -12.03
CA PRO A 97 12.63 -6.70 -12.46
C PRO A 97 12.13 -7.74 -11.45
N GLU A 98 13.05 -8.45 -10.78
CA GLU A 98 12.69 -9.44 -9.75
C GLU A 98 12.10 -8.78 -8.50
N GLN A 99 12.73 -7.69 -8.03
CA GLN A 99 12.25 -6.91 -6.89
C GLN A 99 10.88 -6.28 -7.19
N PHE A 100 10.71 -5.72 -8.39
CA PHE A 100 9.46 -5.11 -8.82
C PHE A 100 8.31 -6.13 -8.88
N SER A 101 8.56 -7.33 -9.41
CA SER A 101 7.58 -8.41 -9.40
C SER A 101 7.12 -8.75 -7.97
N LYS A 102 8.05 -8.94 -7.03
CA LYS A 102 7.72 -9.19 -5.62
C LYS A 102 6.98 -8.02 -4.98
N TYR A 103 7.40 -6.79 -5.28
CA TYR A 103 6.76 -5.57 -4.79
C TYR A 103 5.29 -5.49 -5.22
N THR A 104 5.00 -5.69 -6.51
CA THR A 104 3.62 -5.64 -7.02
C THR A 104 2.69 -6.63 -6.33
N ILE A 105 3.16 -7.85 -6.04
CA ILE A 105 2.38 -8.85 -5.30
C ILE A 105 2.05 -8.36 -3.89
N LEU A 106 3.05 -7.86 -3.16
CA LEU A 106 2.88 -7.34 -1.80
C LEU A 106 1.98 -6.10 -1.77
N PHE A 107 2.19 -5.20 -2.72
CA PHE A 107 1.47 -3.94 -2.83
C PHE A 107 0.00 -4.18 -3.18
N ASN A 108 -0.30 -4.95 -4.22
CA ASN A 108 -1.68 -5.26 -4.62
C ASN A 108 -2.42 -6.01 -3.51
N LYS A 109 -1.75 -6.96 -2.83
CA LYS A 109 -2.36 -7.63 -1.66
C LYS A 109 -2.68 -6.63 -0.54
N THR A 110 -1.82 -5.64 -0.33
CA THR A 110 -2.08 -4.57 0.64
C THR A 110 -3.27 -3.71 0.23
N MET A 111 -3.36 -3.31 -1.04
CA MET A 111 -4.48 -2.51 -1.55
C MET A 111 -5.81 -3.27 -1.47
N LYS A 112 -5.83 -4.55 -1.88
CA LYS A 112 -7.01 -5.42 -1.78
C LYS A 112 -7.48 -5.62 -0.34
N ASN A 113 -6.55 -5.90 0.58
CA ASN A 113 -6.88 -6.05 2.01
C ASN A 113 -7.46 -4.77 2.63
N ARG A 114 -7.22 -3.60 2.02
CA ARG A 114 -7.74 -2.30 2.43
C ARG A 114 -9.00 -1.87 1.66
N GLY A 115 -9.48 -2.68 0.72
CA GLY A 115 -10.62 -2.35 -0.14
C GLY A 115 -10.34 -1.22 -1.15
N LEU A 116 -9.06 -0.92 -1.42
CA LEU A 116 -8.63 0.15 -2.34
C LEU A 116 -8.47 -0.33 -3.78
N GLU A 117 -8.34 -1.64 -3.98
CA GLU A 117 -8.29 -2.30 -5.28
C GLU A 117 -9.26 -3.50 -5.22
N LYS A 118 -10.07 -3.70 -6.25
CA LYS A 118 -11.05 -4.80 -6.34
C LYS A 118 -10.47 -5.95 -7.16
#